data_AF-A0A2T3JBL3-F1
#
_entry.id   AF-A0A2T3JBL3-F1
#
_cell.length_a   1.000
_cell.length_b   1.000
_cell.length_c   1.000
_cell.angle_alpha   90.00
_cell.angle_beta   90.00
_cell.angle_gamma   90.00
#
_symmetry.space_group_name_H-M   'P 1'
#
loop_
_entity.id
_entity.type
_entity.pdbx_description
1 polymer ?
#
loop_
_entity_poly.entity_id
_entity_poly.type
_entity_poly.pdbx_seq_one_letter_code
_entity_poly.pdbx_strand_id
1 'polypeptide(L)'
;MTEQHRILDADVIMVTSFQDADPMGVVYHGNYFRYFEEARRILMEKIAYSYHDMMASGYMWPIIDTRVKYVKPIPFNHQIRITATLTEWENRLRVDYVIYDAESGVRMTKAHTMQVAVGIEDGEMCFVSPKAFTDKVETWHAGTK
;
A
#
# COMPACT_ATOMS: atom_id res chain seq x y z
N MET A 1 -23.29 10.17 -13.69
CA MET A 1 -22.86 11.24 -12.78
C MET A 1 -21.64 10.70 -12.06
N THR A 2 -20.44 11.16 -12.40
CA THR A 2 -19.19 10.65 -11.83
C THR A 2 -19.05 11.22 -10.43
N GLU A 3 -19.36 10.44 -9.41
CA GLU A 3 -19.07 10.81 -8.02
C GLU A 3 -17.55 10.97 -7.87
N GLN A 4 -17.12 12.21 -7.62
CA GLN A 4 -15.74 12.55 -7.28
C GLN A 4 -15.46 12.00 -5.89
N HIS A 5 -15.10 10.72 -5.83
CA HIS A 5 -14.69 10.08 -4.59
C HIS A 5 -13.39 10.72 -4.09
N ARG A 6 -13.39 11.18 -2.83
CA ARG A 6 -12.19 11.62 -2.12
C ARG A 6 -11.13 10.51 -2.21
N ILE A 7 -9.89 10.86 -2.54
CA ILE A 7 -8.81 9.88 -2.66
C ILE A 7 -8.42 9.37 -1.26
N LEU A 8 -8.52 8.07 -1.03
CA LEU A 8 -8.00 7.42 0.17
C LEU A 8 -6.50 7.13 -0.03
N ASP A 9 -5.67 8.01 0.51
CA ASP A 9 -4.22 7.93 0.44
C ASP A 9 -3.54 8.08 1.82
N ALA A 10 -2.23 7.84 1.87
CA ALA A 10 -1.38 8.13 3.00
C ALA A 10 0.02 8.50 2.51
N ASP A 11 0.67 9.42 3.21
CA ASP A 11 2.07 9.78 2.99
C ASP A 11 2.92 9.32 4.17
N VAL A 12 4.08 8.75 3.87
CA VAL A 12 5.09 8.34 4.84
C VAL A 12 6.42 8.96 4.47
N ILE A 13 7.08 9.58 5.44
CA ILE A 13 8.47 10.04 5.30
C ILE A 13 9.36 9.06 6.07
N MET A 14 10.39 8.53 5.40
CA MET A 14 11.38 7.66 6.03
C MET A 14 12.77 7.86 5.46
N VAL A 15 13.78 7.41 6.19
CA VAL A 15 15.18 7.41 5.77
C VAL A 15 15.59 5.98 5.42
N THR A 16 16.09 5.76 4.21
CA THR A 16 16.60 4.46 3.78
C THR A 16 17.81 4.05 4.62
N SER A 17 17.93 2.77 4.94
CA SER A 17 19.01 2.25 5.79
C SER A 17 20.16 1.67 4.96
N PHE A 18 21.36 1.58 5.51
CA PHE A 18 22.50 0.92 4.86
C PHE A 18 22.19 -0.55 4.51
N GLN A 19 21.44 -1.24 5.37
CA GLN A 19 20.97 -2.62 5.20
C GLN A 19 20.00 -2.77 4.02
N ASP A 20 19.47 -1.67 3.50
CA ASP A 20 18.60 -1.70 2.33
C ASP A 20 19.39 -1.73 1.03
N ALA A 21 20.66 -1.33 1.04
CA ALA A 21 21.48 -1.17 -0.16
C ALA A 21 22.13 -2.48 -0.64
N ASP A 22 22.38 -2.54 -1.94
CA ASP A 22 23.22 -3.55 -2.58
C ASP A 22 24.64 -2.99 -2.86
N PRO A 23 25.58 -3.81 -3.38
CA PRO A 23 26.95 -3.36 -3.67
C PRO A 23 27.07 -2.21 -4.68
N MET A 24 25.99 -1.84 -5.40
CA MET A 24 25.96 -0.68 -6.29
C MET A 24 25.69 0.64 -5.56
N GLY A 25 25.52 0.61 -4.22
CA GLY A 25 25.33 1.81 -3.40
C GLY A 25 23.92 2.38 -3.43
N VAL A 26 22.96 1.61 -3.95
CA VAL A 26 21.54 1.97 -4.05
C VAL A 26 20.69 0.91 -3.38
N VAL A 27 19.47 1.24 -3.00
CA VAL A 27 18.53 0.29 -2.41
C VAL A 27 18.33 -0.90 -3.35
N TYR A 28 18.55 -2.11 -2.85
CA TYR A 28 18.31 -3.36 -3.53
C TYR A 28 16.84 -3.45 -3.96
N HIS A 29 16.56 -3.87 -5.19
CA HIS A 29 15.19 -3.89 -5.74
C HIS A 29 14.19 -4.68 -4.87
N GLY A 30 14.60 -5.82 -4.28
CA GLY A 30 13.74 -6.62 -3.39
C GLY A 30 13.38 -5.92 -2.08
N ASN A 31 14.13 -4.88 -1.71
CA ASN A 31 13.93 -4.13 -0.48
C ASN A 31 12.85 -3.06 -0.59
N TYR A 32 12.34 -2.74 -1.79
CA TYR A 32 11.28 -1.72 -1.93
C TYR A 32 9.95 -2.16 -1.32
N PHE A 33 9.71 -3.47 -1.20
CA PHE A 33 8.45 -3.99 -0.67
C PHE A 33 8.23 -3.66 0.81
N ARG A 34 9.29 -3.50 1.63
CA ARG A 34 9.13 -3.03 3.02
C ARG A 34 8.65 -1.58 3.09
N TYR A 35 9.06 -0.76 2.13
CA TYR A 35 8.64 0.64 2.04
C TYR A 35 7.17 0.73 1.63
N PHE A 36 6.76 -0.07 0.65
CA PHE A 36 5.36 -0.17 0.21
C PHE A 36 4.47 -0.70 1.33
N GLU A 37 4.94 -1.73 2.05
CA GLU A 37 4.20 -2.31 3.17
C GLU A 37 3.97 -1.32 4.30
N GLU A 38 4.98 -0.53 4.67
CA GLU A 38 4.83 0.49 5.71
C GLU A 38 3.83 1.59 5.30
N ALA A 39 3.88 2.04 4.05
CA ALA A 39 2.91 2.99 3.53
C ALA A 39 1.49 2.41 3.46
N ARG A 40 1.36 1.13 3.08
CA ARG A 40 0.08 0.42 3.10
C ARG A 40 -0.44 0.24 4.53
N ARG A 41 0.41 -0.07 5.50
CA ARG A 41 0.01 -0.21 6.92
C ARG A 41 -0.65 1.09 7.41
N ILE A 42 0.00 2.22 7.19
CA ILE A 42 -0.52 3.54 7.58
C ILE A 42 -1.80 3.89 6.83
N LEU A 43 -1.87 3.57 5.52
CA LEU A 43 -3.09 3.73 4.73
C LEU A 43 -4.28 2.95 5.33
N MET A 44 -4.06 1.69 5.72
CA MET A 44 -5.11 0.83 6.27
C MET A 44 -5.54 1.23 7.69
N GLU A 45 -4.66 1.85 8.47
CA GLU A 45 -5.02 2.41 9.79
C GLU A 45 -6.07 3.53 9.68
N LYS A 46 -6.09 4.30 8.58
CA LYS A 46 -7.09 5.37 8.36
C LYS A 46 -8.53 4.86 8.28
N ILE A 47 -8.71 3.58 7.99
CA ILE A 47 -10.02 2.91 7.91
C ILE A 47 -10.20 1.87 9.03
N ALA A 48 -9.33 1.87 10.03
CA ALA A 48 -9.32 0.89 11.12
C ALA A 48 -9.32 -0.57 10.59
N TYR A 49 -8.45 -0.86 9.63
CA TYR A 49 -8.29 -2.19 9.04
C TYR A 49 -6.82 -2.63 9.05
N SER A 50 -6.19 -2.58 10.23
CA SER A 50 -4.82 -3.05 10.43
C SER A 50 -4.69 -4.56 10.14
N TYR A 51 -3.46 -5.09 10.11
CA TYR A 51 -3.25 -6.54 9.97
C TYR A 51 -3.94 -7.35 11.08
N HIS A 52 -4.04 -6.81 12.29
CA HIS A 52 -4.78 -7.45 13.38
C HIS A 52 -6.29 -7.45 13.10
N ASP A 53 -6.83 -6.35 12.57
CA ASP A 53 -8.25 -6.25 12.18
C ASP A 53 -8.58 -7.16 10.99
N MET A 54 -7.66 -7.32 10.03
CA MET A 54 -7.78 -8.26 8.93
C MET A 54 -7.94 -9.68 9.47
N MET A 55 -7.00 -10.13 10.31
CA MET A 55 -7.05 -11.45 10.92
C MET A 55 -8.30 -11.64 11.78
N ALA A 56 -8.66 -10.63 12.60
CA ALA A 56 -9.87 -10.67 13.43
C ALA A 56 -11.17 -10.70 12.60
N SER A 57 -11.15 -10.20 11.37
CA SER A 57 -12.29 -10.28 10.44
C SER A 57 -12.47 -11.65 9.79
N GLY A 58 -11.55 -12.61 10.02
CA GLY A 58 -11.60 -13.96 9.45
C GLY A 58 -10.94 -14.08 8.07
N TYR A 59 -10.23 -13.04 7.62
CA TYR A 59 -9.63 -12.99 6.28
C TYR A 59 -8.14 -12.67 6.32
N MET A 60 -7.38 -13.32 5.46
CA MET A 60 -6.00 -12.95 5.12
C MET A 60 -5.95 -12.31 3.73
N TRP A 61 -4.93 -11.48 3.49
CA TRP A 61 -4.81 -10.67 2.26
C TRP A 61 -3.45 -10.88 1.58
N PRO A 62 -3.16 -12.08 1.05
CA PRO A 62 -1.91 -12.34 0.34
C PRO A 62 -1.78 -11.45 -0.90
N ILE A 63 -0.55 -11.02 -1.17
CA ILE A 63 -0.22 -10.31 -2.42
C ILE A 63 -0.23 -11.34 -3.57
N ILE A 64 -1.02 -11.07 -4.60
CA ILE A 64 -1.15 -11.92 -5.79
C ILE A 64 -0.51 -11.32 -7.04
N ASP A 65 -0.33 -10.01 -7.08
CA ASP A 65 0.35 -9.31 -8.18
C ASP A 65 1.09 -8.09 -7.67
N THR A 66 2.24 -7.83 -8.26
CA THR A 66 3.00 -6.61 -8.03
C THR A 66 3.59 -6.09 -9.32
N ARG A 67 3.74 -4.77 -9.41
CA ARG A 67 4.53 -4.13 -10.46
C ARG A 67 5.36 -3.03 -9.85
N VAL A 68 6.64 -2.99 -10.18
CA VAL A 68 7.54 -1.91 -9.75
C VAL A 68 8.27 -1.35 -10.95
N LYS A 69 8.27 -0.02 -11.06
CA LYS A 69 9.06 0.74 -12.02
C LYS A 69 10.04 1.62 -11.25
N TYR A 70 11.31 1.21 -11.27
CA TYR A 70 12.44 1.97 -10.73
C TYR A 70 12.80 3.08 -11.72
N VAL A 71 12.39 4.31 -11.46
CA VAL A 71 12.59 5.47 -12.36
C VAL A 71 13.95 6.12 -12.11
N LYS A 72 14.32 6.27 -10.83
CA LYS A 72 15.64 6.72 -10.39
C LYS A 72 16.11 5.84 -9.23
N PRO A 73 17.43 5.59 -9.13
CA PRO A 73 17.98 4.88 -7.97
C PRO A 73 17.76 5.69 -6.69
N ILE A 74 17.58 4.99 -5.58
CA ILE A 74 17.48 5.57 -4.23
C ILE A 74 18.77 5.19 -3.48
N PRO A 75 19.60 6.15 -3.05
CA PRO A 75 20.75 5.85 -2.19
C PRO A 75 20.33 5.36 -0.80
N PHE A 76 21.24 4.76 -0.03
CA PHE A 76 21.05 4.59 1.41
C PHE A 76 21.23 5.92 2.16
N ASN A 77 20.77 5.99 3.41
CA ASN A 77 20.77 7.21 4.23
C ASN A 77 20.10 8.39 3.51
N HIS A 78 19.07 8.10 2.73
CA HIS A 78 18.38 9.07 1.89
C HIS A 78 16.92 9.20 2.32
N GLN A 79 16.44 10.44 2.45
CA GLN A 79 15.07 10.69 2.89
C GLN A 79 14.10 10.60 1.71
N ILE A 80 13.10 9.74 1.83
CA ILE A 80 12.09 9.52 0.81
C ILE A 80 10.69 9.80 1.37
N ARG A 81 9.81 10.26 0.49
CA ARG A 81 8.36 10.33 0.74
C ARG A 81 7.66 9.28 -0.11
N ILE A 82 6.85 8.45 0.52
CA ILE A 82 6.09 7.39 -0.13
C ILE A 82 4.61 7.75 0.00
N THR A 83 3.93 7.92 -1.13
CA THR A 83 2.48 8.04 -1.17
C THR A 83 1.89 6.68 -1.53
N ALA A 84 1.00 6.16 -0.68
CA ALA A 84 0.18 4.99 -0.96
C ALA A 84 -1.27 5.43 -1.21
N THR A 85 -1.92 4.88 -2.22
CA THR A 85 -3.30 5.21 -2.58
C THR A 85 -4.10 3.95 -2.82
N LEU A 86 -5.24 3.81 -2.13
CA LEU A 86 -6.20 2.74 -2.41
C LEU A 86 -6.93 3.07 -3.72
N THR A 87 -6.76 2.23 -4.74
CA THR A 87 -7.31 2.48 -6.09
C THR A 87 -8.40 1.51 -6.49
N GLU A 88 -8.44 0.32 -5.90
CA GLU A 88 -9.51 -0.66 -6.07
C GLU A 88 -9.74 -1.40 -4.76
N TRP A 89 -11.00 -1.65 -4.42
CA TRP A 89 -11.37 -2.33 -3.17
C TRP A 89 -12.56 -3.27 -3.27
N GLU A 90 -13.35 -3.26 -4.35
CA GLU A 90 -14.57 -4.08 -4.47
C GLU A 90 -14.27 -5.58 -4.66
N ASN A 91 -13.34 -5.92 -5.54
CA ASN A 91 -13.00 -7.32 -5.87
C ASN A 91 -11.60 -7.72 -5.41
N ARG A 92 -10.78 -6.73 -5.10
CA ARG A 92 -9.36 -6.87 -4.71
C ARG A 92 -8.94 -5.59 -4.02
N LEU A 93 -7.93 -5.68 -3.18
CA LEU A 93 -7.25 -4.55 -2.55
C LEU A 93 -6.07 -4.16 -3.46
N ARG A 94 -6.23 -3.10 -4.26
CA ARG A 94 -5.16 -2.52 -5.06
C ARG A 94 -4.65 -1.25 -4.41
N VAL A 95 -3.35 -1.21 -4.15
CA VAL A 95 -2.68 -0.02 -3.64
C VAL A 95 -1.61 0.41 -4.65
N ASP A 96 -1.73 1.64 -5.12
CA ASP A 96 -0.72 2.30 -5.95
C ASP A 96 0.27 3.04 -5.04
N TYR A 97 1.55 2.97 -5.38
CA TYR A 97 2.62 3.64 -4.64
C TYR A 97 3.43 4.56 -5.55
N VAL A 98 3.82 5.71 -5.01
CA VAL A 98 4.81 6.59 -5.62
C VAL A 98 5.85 6.98 -4.58
N ILE A 99 7.13 6.74 -4.89
CA ILE A 99 8.25 7.21 -4.07
C ILE A 99 8.82 8.48 -4.70
N TYR A 100 8.99 9.49 -3.87
CA TYR A 100 9.63 10.75 -4.19
C TYR A 100 10.87 10.93 -3.31
N ASP A 101 11.85 11.61 -3.87
CA ASP A 101 12.86 12.33 -3.09
C ASP A 101 12.13 13.31 -2.15
N ALA A 102 12.42 13.26 -0.85
CA ALA A 102 11.68 14.08 0.12
C ALA A 102 12.02 15.58 0.01
N GLU A 103 13.21 15.93 -0.46
CA GLU A 103 13.69 17.31 -0.55
C GLU A 103 13.30 17.96 -1.89
N SER A 104 13.69 17.33 -3.00
CA SER A 104 13.52 17.84 -4.36
C SER A 104 12.15 17.53 -4.96
N GLY A 105 11.38 16.59 -4.37
CA GLY A 105 10.09 16.14 -4.91
C GLY A 105 10.22 15.35 -6.22
N VAL A 106 11.42 14.95 -6.61
CA VAL A 106 11.66 14.15 -7.82
C VAL A 106 11.07 12.75 -7.63
N ARG A 107 10.22 12.32 -8.56
CA ARG A 107 9.68 10.95 -8.55
C ARG A 107 10.78 9.92 -8.85
N MET A 108 10.96 8.98 -7.93
CA MET A 108 11.99 7.94 -8.00
C MET A 108 11.42 6.57 -8.37
N THR A 109 10.22 6.23 -7.91
CA THR A 109 9.61 4.92 -8.17
C THR A 109 8.09 5.03 -8.33
N LYS A 110 7.53 4.19 -9.20
CA LYS A 110 6.09 3.90 -9.24
C LYS A 110 5.89 2.41 -9.01
N ALA A 111 4.91 2.03 -8.19
CA ALA A 111 4.58 0.63 -8.00
C ALA A 111 3.09 0.42 -7.76
N HIS A 112 2.65 -0.83 -7.81
CA HIS A 112 1.39 -1.25 -7.24
C HIS A 112 1.52 -2.64 -6.62
N THR A 113 0.67 -2.93 -5.64
CA THR A 113 0.42 -4.28 -5.12
C THR A 113 -1.07 -4.57 -5.24
N MET A 114 -1.41 -5.82 -5.54
CA MET A 114 -2.77 -6.33 -5.54
C MET A 114 -2.87 -7.50 -4.58
N GLN A 115 -3.90 -7.46 -3.73
CA GLN A 115 -4.23 -8.52 -2.77
C GLN A 115 -5.67 -8.95 -2.97
N VAL A 116 -5.95 -10.21 -2.67
CA VAL A 116 -7.32 -10.74 -2.61
C VAL A 116 -7.56 -11.27 -1.21
N ALA A 117 -8.81 -11.20 -0.75
CA ALA A 117 -9.17 -11.82 0.50
C ALA A 117 -9.19 -13.35 0.34
N VAL A 118 -8.71 -14.03 1.36
CA VAL A 118 -8.78 -15.48 1.49
C VAL A 118 -9.35 -15.80 2.87
N GLY A 119 -10.36 -16.66 2.93
CA GLY A 119 -10.94 -17.13 4.19
C GLY A 119 -9.89 -17.89 5.00
N ILE A 120 -9.75 -17.56 6.28
CA ILE A 120 -8.77 -18.25 7.16
C ILE A 120 -9.24 -19.66 7.50
N GLU A 121 -10.55 -19.87 7.60
CA GLU A 121 -11.14 -21.16 7.99
C GLU A 121 -11.00 -22.22 6.88
N ASP A 122 -11.27 -21.84 5.63
CA ASP A 122 -11.34 -22.74 4.48
C ASP A 122 -10.15 -22.60 3.52
N GLY A 123 -9.39 -21.50 3.60
CA GLY A 123 -8.30 -21.19 2.67
C GLY A 123 -8.79 -20.77 1.28
N GLU A 124 -10.08 -20.48 1.11
CA GLU A 124 -10.66 -20.17 -0.19
C GLU A 124 -10.55 -18.69 -0.54
N MET A 125 -10.22 -18.42 -1.81
CA MET A 125 -10.16 -17.06 -2.34
C MET A 125 -11.58 -16.47 -2.48
N CYS A 126 -11.77 -15.27 -1.95
CA CYS A 126 -12.99 -14.52 -2.16
C CYS A 126 -12.95 -13.79 -3.52
N PHE A 127 -13.96 -14.00 -4.37
CA PHE A 127 -14.10 -13.28 -5.65
C PHE A 127 -14.43 -11.79 -5.47
N VAL A 128 -15.05 -11.46 -4.34
CA VAL A 128 -15.37 -10.10 -3.92
C VAL A 128 -14.75 -9.83 -2.56
N SER A 129 -14.37 -8.60 -2.31
CA SER A 129 -13.85 -8.20 -1.01
C SER A 129 -14.91 -8.38 0.08
N PRO A 130 -14.52 -8.86 1.28
CA PRO A 130 -15.44 -9.02 2.39
C PRO A 130 -16.06 -7.69 2.83
N LYS A 131 -17.31 -7.76 3.31
CA LYS A 131 -18.02 -6.61 3.85
C LYS A 131 -17.30 -5.93 5.02
N ALA A 132 -16.59 -6.72 5.83
CA ALA A 132 -15.72 -6.24 6.89
C ALA A 132 -14.66 -5.22 6.41
N PHE A 133 -14.24 -5.29 5.14
CA PHE A 133 -13.34 -4.33 4.51
C PHE A 133 -14.10 -3.26 3.71
N THR A 134 -15.02 -3.65 2.82
CA THR A 134 -15.69 -2.67 1.94
C THR A 134 -16.51 -1.66 2.71
N ASP A 135 -17.19 -2.08 3.78
CA ASP A 135 -18.02 -1.18 4.59
C ASP A 135 -17.16 -0.11 5.31
N LYS A 136 -15.90 -0.43 5.65
CA LYS A 136 -14.95 0.53 6.23
C LYS A 136 -14.51 1.58 5.21
N VAL A 137 -14.24 1.16 3.98
CA VAL A 137 -13.90 2.05 2.86
C VAL A 137 -15.10 2.95 2.53
N GLU A 138 -16.29 2.36 2.38
CA GLU A 138 -17.54 3.09 2.13
C GLU A 138 -17.86 4.09 3.25
N THR A 139 -17.70 3.69 4.52
CA THR A 139 -17.89 4.59 5.68
C THR A 139 -16.91 5.75 5.66
N TRP A 140 -15.63 5.49 5.31
CA TRP A 140 -14.62 6.55 5.20
C TRP A 140 -14.97 7.57 4.13
N HIS A 141 -15.54 7.13 3.00
CA HIS A 141 -16.05 8.04 1.97
C HIS A 141 -17.34 8.76 2.41
N ALA A 142 -18.23 8.10 3.15
CA ALA A 142 -19.52 8.63 3.57
C ALA A 142 -19.46 9.59 4.78
N GLY A 143 -18.44 9.48 5.65
CA GLY A 143 -18.25 10.27 6.87
C GLY A 143 -17.97 11.77 6.66
N THR A 144 -18.38 12.33 5.53
CA THR A 144 -18.29 13.76 5.21
C THR A 144 -19.70 14.30 4.93
N LYS A 145 -20.55 14.31 5.96
CA LYS A 145 -21.69 15.23 6.09
C LYS A 145 -21.46 16.13 7.29
#